data_AF-A0A0V0PWE9-F1
#
_entry.id   AF-A0A0V0PWE9-F1
#
_cell.length_a   1.000
_cell.length_b   1.000
_cell.length_c   1.000
_cell.angle_alpha   90.00
_cell.angle_beta   90.00
_cell.angle_gamma   90.00
#
_symmetry.space_group_name_H-M   'P 1'
#
loop_
_entity.id
_entity.type
_entity.pdbx_description
1 polymer ?
#
loop_
_entity_poly.entity_id
_entity_poly.type
_entity_poly.pdbx_seq_one_letter_code
_entity_poly.pdbx_strand_id
1 'polypeptide(L)' 'MTVQRRHSIVTVEVFKHRQTDKAWHVSLDGDNDKAVWIPKSQGEIEQTGIETWELQLPEWIAKERGLI' A
#
# COMPACT_ATOMS: atom_id res chain seq x y z
N MET A 1 -28.77 -11.21 -13.99
CA MET A 1 -28.10 -11.45 -12.70
C MET A 1 -26.80 -10.67 -12.70
N THR A 2 -26.82 -9.46 -12.16
CA THR A 2 -25.67 -8.52 -12.24
C THR A 2 -24.77 -8.77 -11.04
N VAL A 3 -23.59 -9.34 -11.26
CA VAL A 3 -22.56 -9.49 -10.21
C VAL A 3 -21.99 -8.11 -9.90
N GLN A 4 -22.33 -7.52 -8.76
CA GLN A 4 -21.58 -6.40 -8.21
C GLN A 4 -20.29 -6.95 -7.59
N ARG A 5 -19.17 -6.87 -8.32
CA ARG A 5 -17.82 -7.07 -7.75
C ARG A 5 -17.51 -5.86 -6.86
N ARG A 6 -17.71 -5.96 -5.56
CA ARG A 6 -17.27 -4.93 -4.61
C ARG A 6 -15.78 -5.09 -4.34
N HIS A 7 -14.96 -4.32 -5.05
CA HIS A 7 -13.57 -4.08 -4.68
C HIS A 7 -13.53 -2.80 -3.85
N SER A 8 -13.43 -2.92 -2.52
CA SER A 8 -13.22 -1.76 -1.65
C SER A 8 -11.78 -1.28 -1.79
N ILE A 9 -11.59 0.04 -1.90
CA ILE A 9 -10.28 0.67 -1.78
C ILE A 9 -10.10 1.02 -0.30
N VAL A 10 -8.93 0.76 0.25
CA VAL A 10 -8.54 1.13 1.61
C VAL A 10 -7.36 2.09 1.56
N THR A 11 -7.29 2.98 2.54
CA THR A 11 -6.13 3.84 2.79
C THR A 11 -5.40 3.33 4.01
N VAL A 12 -4.08 3.16 3.91
CA VAL A 12 -3.23 2.67 5.01
C VAL A 12 -2.04 3.62 5.17
N GLU A 13 -1.76 4.04 6.40
CA GLU A 13 -0.54 4.79 6.71
C GLU A 13 0.67 3.83 6.68
N VAL A 14 1.69 4.20 5.93
CA VAL A 14 2.91 3.40 5.74
C VAL A 14 4.15 4.27 5.78
N PHE A 15 5.29 3.65 6.08
CA PHE A 15 6.61 4.24 5.95
C PHE A 15 7.23 3.79 4.63
N LYS A 16 7.62 4.75 3.77
CA LYS A 16 8.24 4.44 2.48
C LYS A 16 9.76 4.45 2.59
N HIS A 17 10.35 3.27 2.48
CA HIS A 17 11.81 3.08 2.59
C HIS A 17 12.56 3.33 1.29
N ARG A 18 12.03 2.80 0.19
CA ARG A 18 12.64 2.89 -1.14
C ARG A 18 11.58 2.78 -2.22
N GLN A 19 11.93 3.21 -3.42
CA GLN A 19 11.10 3.01 -4.60
C GLN A 19 11.96 2.64 -5.80
N THR A 20 11.36 1.88 -6.71
CA THR A 20 11.87 1.68 -8.07
C THR A 20 10.99 2.43 -9.05
N ASP A 21 11.29 2.30 -10.34
CA ASP A 21 10.40 2.76 -11.41
C ASP A 21 8.97 2.19 -11.25
N LYS A 22 8.83 0.94 -10.79
CA LYS A 22 7.58 0.17 -10.83
C LYS A 22 6.96 -0.19 -9.48
N ALA A 23 7.64 0.02 -8.37
CA ALA A 23 7.14 -0.38 -7.06
C ALA A 23 7.66 0.50 -5.91
N TRP A 24 6.90 0.52 -4.81
CA TRP A 24 7.30 1.10 -3.53
C TRP A 24 7.58 -0.01 -2.52
N HIS A 25 8.59 0.19 -1.67
CA HIS A 25 8.89 -0.68 -0.54
C HIS A 25 8.44 0.02 0.73
N VAL A 26 7.44 -0.54 1.39
CA VAL A 26 6.73 0.13 2.48
C VAL A 26 6.52 -0.79 3.68
N SER A 27 6.49 -0.24 4.89
CA SER A 27 6.21 -0.98 6.14
C SER A 27 5.16 -0.25 6.98
N LEU A 28 4.43 -0.95 7.83
CA LEU A 28 3.47 -0.33 8.76
C LEU A 28 4.16 0.32 9.97
N ASP A 29 5.24 -0.28 10.46
CA ASP A 29 5.89 0.09 11.73
C ASP A 29 7.24 0.82 11.57
N GLY A 30 7.62 1.15 10.33
CA GLY A 30 8.92 1.76 10.03
C GLY A 30 10.08 0.76 10.01
N ASP A 31 9.82 -0.53 10.21
CA ASP A 31 10.83 -1.60 10.14
C ASP A 31 11.06 -2.04 8.69
N ASN A 32 12.29 -1.87 8.19
CA ASN A 32 12.66 -2.19 6.81
C ASN A 32 12.63 -3.70 6.54
N ASP A 33 12.95 -4.53 7.53
CA ASP A 33 12.99 -5.99 7.39
C ASP A 33 11.60 -6.59 7.23
N LYS A 34 10.55 -5.88 7.67
CA LYS A 34 9.14 -6.24 7.48
C LYS A 34 8.47 -5.55 6.31
N ALA A 35 9.21 -4.75 5.55
CA ALA A 35 8.65 -3.99 4.46
C ALA A 35 8.25 -4.88 3.28
N VAL A 36 7.16 -4.50 2.62
CA VAL A 36 6.56 -5.18 1.47
C VAL A 36 6.66 -4.33 0.22
N TRP A 37 6.84 -4.99 -0.92
CA TRP A 37 6.81 -4.34 -2.23
C TRP A 37 5.38 -4.23 -2.76
N ILE A 38 4.98 -3.01 -3.08
CA ILE A 38 3.69 -2.68 -3.69
C ILE A 38 3.94 -2.14 -5.10
N PRO A 39 3.47 -2.81 -6.16
CA PRO A 39 3.58 -2.30 -7.52
C PRO A 39 2.76 -1.00 -7.69
N LYS A 40 3.32 -0.02 -8.41
CA LYS A 40 2.64 1.27 -8.67
C LYS A 40 1.34 1.13 -9.47
N SER A 41 1.18 0.02 -10.19
CA SER A 41 -0.05 -0.28 -10.92
C SER A 41 -1.19 -0.76 -10.01
N GLN A 42 -0.94 -0.97 -8.72
CA GLN A 42 -1.88 -1.57 -7.76
C GLN A 42 -2.37 -0.57 -6.70
N GLY A 43 -1.89 0.67 -6.72
CA GLY A 43 -2.29 1.68 -5.75
C GLY A 43 -1.66 3.03 -6.04
N GLU A 44 -1.99 4.00 -5.20
CA GLU A 44 -1.49 5.37 -5.23
C GLU A 44 -0.94 5.70 -3.83
N ILE A 45 0.14 6.49 -3.76
CA ILE A 45 0.76 6.85 -2.48
C ILE A 45 1.02 8.35 -2.41
N GLU A 46 0.60 8.99 -1.33
CA GLU A 46 0.78 10.42 -1.07
C GLU A 46 1.56 10.65 0.23
N GLN A 47 2.37 11.70 0.27
CA GLN A 47 3.15 12.02 1.45
C GLN A 47 2.28 12.80 2.44
N THR A 48 2.16 12.31 3.68
CA THR A 48 1.37 12.96 4.73
C THR A 48 2.18 13.45 5.92
N GLY A 49 3.39 12.91 6.11
CA GLY A 49 4.33 13.37 7.12
C GLY A 49 5.78 13.43 6.63
N ILE A 50 6.72 13.59 7.57
CA ILE A 50 8.15 13.61 7.26
C ILE A 50 8.59 12.24 6.71
N GLU A 51 8.12 11.17 7.33
CA GLU A 51 8.47 9.78 6.97
C GLU A 51 7.25 8.89 6.69
N THR A 52 6.03 9.40 6.94
CA THR A 52 4.76 8.70 6.74
C THR A 52 4.08 9.08 5.43
N TRP A 53 3.40 8.10 4.85
CA TRP A 53 2.74 8.15 3.55
C TRP A 53 1.38 7.47 3.66
N GLU A 54 0.36 8.00 2.98
CA GLU A 54 -0.92 7.32 2.82
C GLU A 54 -0.91 6.52 1.52
N LEU A 55 -1.00 5.19 1.64
CA LEU A 55 -1.10 4.28 0.52
C LEU A 55 -2.56 3.85 0.32
N GLN A 56 -3.11 4.17 -0.84
CA GLN A 56 -4.42 3.74 -1.27
C GLN A 56 -4.31 2.54 -2.22
N LEU A 57 -4.96 1.43 -1.88
CA LEU A 57 -4.94 0.21 -2.68
C LEU A 57 -6.21 -0.63 -2.46
N PRO A 58 -6.55 -1.56 -3.37
CA PRO A 58 -7.63 -2.51 -3.13
C PRO A 58 -7.44 -3.32 -1.84
N GLU A 59 -8.50 -3.46 -1.04
CA GLU A 59 -8.50 -4.15 0.26
C GLU A 59 -7.91 -5.57 0.19
N TRP A 60 -8.17 -6.28 -0.91
CA TRP A 60 -7.65 -7.64 -1.09
C TRP A 60 -6.12 -7.67 -1.23
N ILE A 61 -5.53 -6.64 -1.83
CA ILE A 61 -4.06 -6.50 -1.92
C ILE A 61 -3.50 -6.13 -0.55
N ALA A 62 -4.17 -5.21 0.16
CA ALA A 62 -3.77 -4.85 1.51
C ALA A 62 -3.72 -6.08 2.42
N LYS A 63 -4.75 -6.95 2.38
CA LYS A 63 -4.77 -8.22 3.11
C LYS A 63 -3.71 -9.21 2.66
N GLU A 64 -3.54 -9.42 1.34
CA GLU A 64 -2.53 -10.34 0.80
C GLU A 64 -1.10 -9.93 1.20
N ARG A 65 -0.86 -8.62 1.34
CA ARG A 65 0.44 -8.05 1.69
C ARG A 65 0.63 -7.82 3.19
N GLY A 66 -0.37 -8.15 4.02
CA GLY A 66 -0.30 -7.94 5.48
C GLY A 66 -0.26 -6.47 5.89
N LEU A 67 -0.88 -5.58 5.11
CA LEU A 67 -1.01 -4.15 5.41
C LEU A 67 -2.26 -3.84 6.25
N ILE A 68 -3.21 -4.78 6.36
CA ILE A 68 -4.38 -4.75 7.25
C ILE A 68 -4.71 -6.16 7.76
#